data_AF-A0A2D6MZ22-F1
#
_entry.id   AF-A0A2D6MZ22-F1
#
_cell.length_a   1.000
_cell.length_b   1.000
_cell.length_c   1.000
_cell.angle_alpha   90.00
_cell.angle_beta   90.00
_cell.angle_gamma   90.00
#
_symmetry.space_group_name_H-M   'P 1'
#
loop_
_entity.id
_entity.type
_entity.pdbx_description
1 polymer ?
#
loop_
_entity_poly.entity_id
_entity_poly.type
_entity_poly.pdbx_seq_one_letter_code
_entity_poly.pdbx_strand_id
1 'polypeptide(L)'
;MNGMKGIDELDYYELLEIPRMASAGEIDRAYRVAQQTYAEGSLALYGVFEKQDAASIRERLDEAYAVLADLELRERYDGENPENHPDVVAMTSGQAPLFDGAAGSMGGTYAAAASAIDDAVIGSLDEAVEEFDALEDDGRGEFDGVRLRRTRLFRGYELDDISDVTKVSGFHLQNIEEENFGDLPADVYVRGFVTAYAKTIGLDPVVVVPSYMARVKESRSGDRRSGFLGRA
;
A
#
# COMPACT_ATOMS: atom_id res chain seq x y z
N MET A 1 -19.98 32.73 -12.09
CA MET A 1 -19.32 31.88 -13.11
C MET A 1 -18.09 31.30 -12.41
N ASN A 2 -18.19 30.08 -11.88
CA ASN A 2 -17.02 29.41 -11.29
C ASN A 2 -16.12 29.00 -12.46
N GLY A 3 -14.97 29.67 -12.61
CA GLY A 3 -13.94 29.20 -13.53
C GLY A 3 -13.50 27.82 -13.07
N MET A 4 -13.53 26.84 -13.98
CA MET A 4 -12.91 25.54 -13.73
C MET A 4 -11.42 25.78 -13.53
N LYS A 5 -10.92 25.53 -12.31
CA LYS A 5 -9.48 25.56 -12.03
C LYS A 5 -8.76 24.70 -13.05
N GLY A 6 -7.68 25.22 -13.63
CA GLY A 6 -6.79 24.42 -14.45
C GLY A 6 -6.18 23.31 -13.61
N ILE A 7 -5.76 22.19 -14.23
CA ILE A 7 -5.07 21.12 -13.50
C ILE A 7 -3.80 21.63 -12.80
N ASP A 8 -3.23 22.71 -13.33
CA ASP A 8 -2.07 23.41 -12.79
C ASP A 8 -2.35 24.25 -11.53
N GLU A 9 -3.62 24.40 -11.17
CA GLU A 9 -4.08 25.17 -10.03
C GLU A 9 -4.68 24.27 -8.93
N LEU A 10 -4.68 22.94 -9.16
CA LEU A 10 -5.13 21.96 -8.18
C LEU A 10 -4.05 21.69 -7.13
N ASP A 11 -4.50 21.55 -5.90
CA ASP A 11 -3.69 21.02 -4.79
C ASP A 11 -3.28 19.57 -5.08
N TYR A 12 -2.14 19.11 -4.56
CA TYR A 12 -1.67 17.72 -4.76
C TYR A 12 -2.68 16.67 -4.28
N TYR A 13 -3.43 16.99 -3.23
CA TYR A 13 -4.51 16.14 -2.74
C TYR A 13 -5.73 16.14 -3.69
N GLU A 14 -6.08 17.31 -4.24
CA GLU A 14 -7.15 17.43 -5.24
C GLU A 14 -6.76 16.73 -6.55
N LEU A 15 -5.48 16.79 -6.92
CA LEU A 15 -4.95 16.18 -8.15
C LEU A 15 -4.97 14.65 -8.10
N LEU A 16 -4.67 14.08 -6.94
CA LEU A 16 -4.78 12.63 -6.70
C LEU A 16 -6.18 12.19 -6.25
N GLU A 17 -7.14 13.12 -6.12
CA GLU A 17 -8.49 12.87 -5.62
C GLU A 17 -8.54 12.15 -4.25
N ILE A 18 -7.64 12.53 -3.33
CA ILE A 18 -7.51 11.93 -2.00
C ILE A 18 -7.68 12.96 -0.87
N PRO A 19 -8.14 12.52 0.32
CA PRO A 19 -8.19 13.41 1.48
C PRO A 19 -6.80 13.72 2.03
N ARG A 20 -6.63 14.87 2.69
CA ARG A 20 -5.37 15.25 3.36
C ARG A 20 -4.93 14.32 4.48
N MET A 21 -5.81 13.43 4.96
CA MET A 21 -5.48 12.39 5.94
C MET A 21 -5.15 11.04 5.30
N ALA A 22 -5.03 10.98 3.97
CA ALA A 22 -4.72 9.74 3.25
C ALA A 22 -3.43 9.11 3.78
N SER A 23 -3.50 7.81 4.04
CA SER A 23 -2.37 6.97 4.37
C SER A 23 -1.42 6.82 3.17
N ALA A 24 -0.17 6.39 3.42
CA ALA A 24 0.81 6.16 2.36
C ALA A 24 0.29 5.17 1.30
N GLY A 25 -0.41 4.10 1.71
CA GLY A 25 -1.03 3.16 0.77
C GLY A 25 -2.15 3.77 -0.08
N GLU A 26 -2.94 4.72 0.46
CA GLU A 26 -3.96 5.43 -0.31
C GLU A 26 -3.35 6.35 -1.37
N ILE A 27 -2.26 7.04 -1.03
CA ILE A 27 -1.50 7.89 -1.96
C ILE A 27 -0.95 7.05 -3.12
N ASP A 28 -0.32 5.92 -2.79
CA ASP A 28 0.19 4.94 -3.75
C ASP A 28 -0.89 4.44 -4.71
N ARG A 29 -2.05 4.05 -4.16
CA ARG A 29 -3.19 3.55 -4.96
C ARG A 29 -3.74 4.64 -5.87
N ALA A 30 -3.95 5.84 -5.34
CA ALA A 30 -4.48 6.97 -6.10
C ALA A 30 -3.57 7.34 -7.26
N TYR A 31 -2.25 7.41 -7.03
CA TYR A 31 -1.26 7.67 -8.06
C TYR A 31 -1.29 6.64 -9.20
N ARG A 32 -1.32 5.34 -8.87
CA ARG A 32 -1.39 4.28 -9.89
C ARG A 32 -2.67 4.36 -10.72
N VAL A 33 -3.81 4.64 -10.08
CA VAL A 33 -5.10 4.81 -10.78
C VAL A 33 -5.08 6.04 -11.68
N ALA A 34 -4.52 7.15 -11.20
CA ALA A 34 -4.40 8.38 -11.99
C ALA A 34 -3.51 8.16 -13.21
N GLN A 35 -2.32 7.54 -13.06
CA GLN A 35 -1.44 7.23 -14.19
C GLN A 35 -2.12 6.35 -15.23
N GLN A 36 -2.92 5.34 -14.83
CA GLN A 36 -3.68 4.51 -15.77
C GLN A 36 -4.77 5.31 -16.50
N THR A 37 -5.42 6.22 -15.79
CA THR A 37 -6.48 7.09 -16.35
C THR A 37 -5.93 8.02 -17.42
N TYR A 38 -4.69 8.50 -17.26
CA TYR A 38 -4.02 9.43 -18.18
C TYR A 38 -2.92 8.78 -19.04
N ALA A 39 -2.86 7.45 -19.10
CA ALA A 39 -1.90 6.73 -19.93
C ALA A 39 -2.11 7.00 -21.44
N GLU A 40 -1.02 6.91 -22.22
CA GLU A 40 -1.05 7.05 -23.67
C GLU A 40 -1.97 5.98 -24.30
N GLY A 41 -3.18 6.38 -24.69
CA GLY A 41 -4.20 5.49 -25.25
C GLY A 41 -5.50 5.38 -24.44
N SER A 42 -5.58 5.99 -23.26
CA SER A 42 -6.82 6.06 -22.47
C SER A 42 -7.85 7.00 -23.09
N LEU A 43 -9.10 6.54 -23.21
CA LEU A 43 -10.24 7.24 -23.84
C LEU A 43 -10.62 8.55 -23.13
N ALA A 44 -10.12 8.78 -21.91
CA ALA A 44 -10.34 10.01 -21.13
C ALA A 44 -9.73 11.28 -21.77
N LEU A 45 -8.80 11.10 -22.73
CA LEU A 45 -8.11 12.20 -23.41
C LEU A 45 -8.92 12.88 -24.54
N TYR A 46 -10.10 12.40 -24.90
CA TYR A 46 -10.82 12.90 -26.08
C TYR A 46 -11.84 14.02 -25.82
N GLY A 47 -11.84 14.62 -24.62
CA GLY A 47 -12.87 15.60 -24.23
C GLY A 47 -12.55 17.08 -24.42
N VAL A 48 -11.37 17.57 -23.99
CA VAL A 48 -11.13 19.03 -23.87
C VAL A 48 -9.68 19.48 -24.12
N PHE A 49 -8.67 18.60 -24.14
CA PHE A 49 -7.26 19.02 -24.10
C PHE A 49 -6.40 18.24 -25.10
N GLU A 50 -5.55 18.97 -25.82
CA GLU A 50 -4.78 18.50 -26.98
C GLU A 50 -3.65 17.56 -26.51
N LYS A 51 -3.02 16.78 -27.40
CA LYS A 51 -2.01 15.76 -27.03
C LYS A 51 -0.81 16.26 -26.20
N GLN A 52 -0.61 17.57 -26.09
CA GLN A 52 0.42 18.19 -25.26
C GLN A 52 0.05 18.19 -23.77
N ASP A 53 -1.23 18.12 -23.41
CA ASP A 53 -1.70 18.23 -22.03
C ASP A 53 -1.53 16.91 -21.24
N ALA A 54 -1.63 15.75 -21.89
CA ALA A 54 -1.50 14.45 -21.22
C ALA A 54 -0.12 14.21 -20.59
N ALA A 55 0.92 14.76 -21.20
CA ALA A 55 2.28 14.69 -20.67
C ALA A 55 2.41 15.58 -19.41
N SER A 56 1.96 16.82 -19.50
CA SER A 56 1.95 17.77 -18.38
C SER A 56 1.12 17.27 -17.20
N ILE A 57 -0.04 16.64 -17.47
CA ILE A 57 -0.89 16.03 -16.44
C ILE A 57 -0.13 14.92 -15.70
N ARG A 58 0.58 14.04 -16.43
CA ARG A 58 1.38 12.97 -15.81
C ARG A 58 2.54 13.52 -15.00
N GLU A 59 3.27 14.49 -15.54
CA GLU A 59 4.36 15.15 -14.82
C GLU A 59 3.88 15.75 -13.49
N ARG A 60 2.68 16.35 -13.50
CA ARG A 60 2.09 16.91 -12.29
C ARG A 60 1.63 15.85 -11.30
N LEU A 61 1.13 14.70 -11.78
CA LEU A 61 0.80 13.55 -10.94
C LEU A 61 2.04 12.96 -10.27
N ASP A 62 3.15 12.91 -10.99
CA ASP A 62 4.43 12.43 -10.48
C ASP A 62 4.99 13.37 -9.39
N GLU A 63 4.89 14.70 -9.60
CA GLU A 63 5.26 15.71 -8.60
C GLU A 63 4.41 15.60 -7.33
N ALA A 64 3.08 15.49 -7.48
CA ALA A 64 2.17 15.31 -6.34
C ALA A 64 2.48 14.04 -5.55
N TYR A 65 2.76 12.93 -6.23
CA TYR A 65 3.16 11.69 -5.58
C TYR A 65 4.49 11.83 -4.83
N ALA A 66 5.51 12.40 -5.47
CA ALA A 66 6.83 12.59 -4.85
C ALA A 66 6.77 13.42 -3.56
N VAL A 67 5.91 14.44 -3.53
CA VAL A 67 5.73 15.27 -2.33
C VAL A 67 4.87 14.59 -1.27
N LEU A 68 3.79 13.89 -1.65
CA LEU A 68 2.86 13.30 -0.68
C LEU A 68 3.34 11.95 -0.12
N ALA A 69 4.14 11.20 -0.86
CA ALA A 69 4.67 9.90 -0.44
C ALA A 69 5.76 10.04 0.65
N ASP A 70 6.49 11.16 0.64
CA ASP A 70 7.48 11.48 1.68
C ASP A 70 6.85 12.31 2.80
N LEU A 71 6.99 11.84 4.04
CA LEU A 71 6.35 12.47 5.21
C LEU A 71 6.88 13.89 5.47
N GLU A 72 8.18 14.11 5.31
CA GLU A 72 8.81 15.41 5.57
C GLU A 72 8.44 16.43 4.47
N LEU A 73 8.42 15.98 3.21
CA LEU A 73 7.98 16.82 2.08
C LEU A 73 6.50 17.17 2.19
N ARG A 74 5.65 16.21 2.60
CA ARG A 74 4.22 16.42 2.82
C ARG A 74 3.96 17.42 3.93
N GLU A 75 4.65 17.28 5.07
CA GLU A 75 4.54 18.23 6.18
C GLU A 75 4.98 19.65 5.78
N ARG A 76 6.06 19.77 5.01
CA ARG A 76 6.51 21.06 4.47
C ARG A 76 5.48 21.66 3.51
N TYR A 77 4.96 20.85 2.60
CA TYR A 77 3.93 21.26 1.66
C TYR A 77 2.65 21.72 2.36
N ASP A 78 2.20 20.98 3.38
CA ASP A 78 1.04 21.33 4.21
C ASP A 78 1.27 22.62 5.00
N GLY A 79 2.50 22.85 5.48
CA GLY A 79 2.89 24.07 6.19
C GLY A 79 2.98 25.31 5.29
N GLU A 80 3.40 25.15 4.04
CA GLU A 80 3.52 26.24 3.06
C GLU A 80 2.19 26.60 2.39
N ASN A 81 1.23 25.66 2.33
CA ASN A 81 -0.07 25.84 1.68
C ASN A 81 -1.28 25.57 2.61
N PRO A 82 -1.51 26.41 3.64
CA PRO A 82 -2.60 26.23 4.60
C PRO A 82 -4.00 26.60 4.04
N GLU A 83 -4.06 27.34 2.92
CA GLU A 83 -5.27 27.94 2.35
C GLU A 83 -5.98 27.10 1.27
N ASN A 84 -5.38 25.99 0.82
CA ASN A 84 -5.99 25.04 -0.11
C ASN A 84 -6.96 24.06 0.59
N HIS A 85 -7.74 24.57 1.53
CA HIS A 85 -8.54 23.82 2.51
C HIS A 85 -10.05 23.97 2.22
N PRO A 86 -10.75 22.98 1.66
CA PRO A 86 -12.21 23.04 1.56
C PRO A 86 -12.92 22.77 2.90
N ASP A 87 -12.25 22.17 3.89
CA ASP A 87 -12.85 21.74 5.17
C ASP A 87 -12.66 22.72 6.35
N VAL A 88 -12.48 24.02 6.11
CA VAL A 88 -12.57 24.99 7.22
C VAL A 88 -14.05 25.15 7.53
N VAL A 89 -14.56 24.21 8.32
CA VAL A 89 -15.82 24.36 9.02
C VAL A 89 -15.70 25.66 9.81
N ALA A 90 -16.40 26.68 9.34
CA ALA A 90 -16.56 27.94 10.01
C ALA A 90 -17.14 27.70 11.42
N MET A 91 -16.28 27.65 12.43
CA MET A 91 -16.67 27.72 13.83
C MET A 91 -16.26 29.07 14.38
N THR A 92 -17.05 30.06 13.98
CA THR A 92 -17.25 31.28 14.75
C THR A 92 -17.71 30.92 16.16
N SER A 93 -16.99 31.45 17.16
CA SER A 93 -17.49 31.84 18.49
C SER A 93 -18.43 30.86 19.21
N GLY A 94 -17.92 30.04 20.14
CA GLY A 94 -18.77 29.41 21.15
C GLY A 94 -18.21 28.15 21.81
N GLN A 95 -17.66 28.33 23.02
CA GLN A 95 -17.65 27.37 24.14
C GLN A 95 -17.32 25.89 23.84
N ALA A 96 -16.10 25.48 24.18
CA ALA A 96 -15.71 24.06 24.23
C ALA A 96 -16.55 23.27 25.26
N PRO A 97 -16.99 22.02 24.97
CA PRO A 97 -17.42 21.13 26.02
C PRO A 97 -16.19 20.58 26.74
N LEU A 98 -16.22 20.73 28.06
CA LEU A 98 -15.27 20.16 29.01
C LEU A 98 -15.32 18.64 28.93
N PHE A 99 -14.25 18.00 28.45
CA PHE A 99 -13.96 16.60 28.75
C PHE A 99 -12.87 16.56 29.83
N ASP A 100 -13.31 16.22 31.04
CA ASP A 100 -12.46 15.87 32.18
C ASP A 100 -12.08 14.39 32.08
N GLY A 101 -10.80 14.06 32.11
CA GLY A 101 -10.34 12.67 32.05
C GLY A 101 -8.91 12.51 31.59
N ALA A 102 -8.00 12.38 32.56
CA ALA A 102 -6.57 12.20 32.43
C ALA A 102 -6.11 11.17 31.37
N ALA A 103 -5.23 11.60 30.46
CA ALA A 103 -4.20 10.77 29.83
C ALA A 103 -2.94 11.64 29.67
N GLY A 104 -1.90 11.29 30.40
CA GLY A 104 -0.70 12.09 30.57
C GLY A 104 0.22 12.12 29.34
N SER A 105 0.86 13.29 29.17
CA SER A 105 2.28 13.46 28.83
C SER A 105 2.95 12.32 28.04
N MET A 106 3.03 12.47 26.72
CA MET A 106 4.26 12.16 25.98
C MET A 106 4.36 13.03 24.71
N GLY A 107 4.53 14.34 24.94
CA GLY A 107 5.05 15.26 23.94
C GLY A 107 6.57 15.25 23.99
N GLY A 108 7.19 15.05 22.83
CA GLY A 108 8.62 15.24 22.61
C GLY A 108 9.43 13.94 22.56
N THR A 109 9.87 13.57 21.36
CA THR A 109 11.27 13.16 21.05
C THR A 109 11.47 12.63 19.61
N TYR A 110 10.51 12.71 18.68
CA TYR A 110 10.75 12.21 17.31
C TYR A 110 11.56 13.17 16.42
N ALA A 111 11.41 14.49 16.57
CA ALA A 111 12.01 15.47 15.66
C ALA A 111 13.53 15.68 15.82
N ALA A 112 14.12 15.31 16.96
CA ALA A 112 15.55 15.53 17.21
C ALA A 112 16.44 14.35 16.79
N ALA A 113 15.85 13.18 16.49
CA ALA A 113 16.61 11.99 16.10
C ALA A 113 16.89 11.92 14.58
N ALA A 114 16.07 12.59 13.75
CA ALA A 114 16.23 12.58 12.30
C ALA A 114 17.48 13.34 11.83
N SER A 115 17.89 14.42 12.52
CA SER A 115 19.02 15.27 12.10
C SER A 115 20.41 14.74 12.51
N ALA A 116 20.49 13.51 13.02
CA ALA A 116 21.73 12.89 13.49
C ALA A 116 22.03 11.56 12.79
N ILE A 117 21.44 11.33 11.62
CA ILE A 117 21.79 10.20 10.76
C ILE A 117 23.06 10.62 9.99
N ASP A 118 24.18 9.98 10.32
CA ASP A 118 25.48 10.21 9.69
C ASP A 118 25.41 9.88 8.19
N ASP A 119 26.12 10.59 7.32
CA ASP A 119 26.15 10.33 5.86
C ASP A 119 26.60 8.88 5.55
N ALA A 120 27.36 8.28 6.46
CA ALA A 120 27.73 6.86 6.40
C ALA A 120 26.53 5.90 6.57
N VAL A 121 25.49 6.31 7.29
CA VAL A 121 24.23 5.57 7.45
C VAL A 121 23.37 5.70 6.19
N ILE A 122 23.38 6.86 5.53
CA ILE A 122 22.71 7.06 4.23
C ILE A 122 23.41 6.24 3.14
N GLY A 123 24.74 6.18 3.12
CA GLY A 123 25.50 5.26 2.25
C GLY A 123 25.20 3.78 2.51
N SER A 124 25.00 3.39 3.77
CA SER A 124 24.54 2.03 4.12
C SER A 124 23.07 1.77 3.76
N LEU A 125 22.27 2.82 3.57
CA LEU A 125 20.89 2.74 3.11
C LEU A 125 20.85 2.57 1.58
N ASP A 126 21.69 3.27 0.83
CA ASP A 126 21.87 3.06 -0.62
C ASP A 126 22.37 1.63 -0.91
N GLU A 127 23.33 1.11 -0.12
CA GLU A 127 23.75 -0.30 -0.21
C GLU A 127 22.64 -1.28 0.23
N ALA A 128 21.82 -0.93 1.23
CA ALA A 128 20.67 -1.74 1.64
C ALA A 128 19.49 -1.67 0.64
N VAL A 129 19.39 -0.58 -0.13
CA VAL A 129 18.44 -0.37 -1.22
C VAL A 129 18.92 -1.11 -2.47
N GLU A 130 20.22 -1.11 -2.78
CA GLU A 130 20.80 -1.99 -3.81
C GLU A 130 20.70 -3.47 -3.43
N GLU A 131 20.81 -3.84 -2.15
CA GLU A 131 20.53 -5.19 -1.64
C GLU A 131 19.02 -5.54 -1.75
N PHE A 132 18.14 -4.53 -1.71
CA PHE A 132 16.70 -4.68 -1.92
C PHE A 132 16.32 -4.78 -3.41
N ASP A 133 16.98 -4.02 -4.28
CA ASP A 133 16.85 -4.10 -5.75
C ASP A 133 17.46 -5.40 -6.30
N ALA A 134 18.49 -5.95 -5.65
CA ALA A 134 19.01 -7.29 -5.95
C ALA A 134 18.04 -8.45 -5.59
N LEU A 135 16.93 -8.14 -4.90
CA LEU A 135 15.79 -9.03 -4.68
C LEU A 135 14.63 -8.71 -5.63
N GLU A 136 14.93 -8.34 -6.88
CA GLU A 136 14.09 -8.75 -7.99
C GLU A 136 13.71 -10.23 -7.76
N ASP A 137 12.47 -10.45 -7.33
CA ASP A 137 11.85 -11.77 -7.27
C ASP A 137 11.83 -12.29 -8.71
N ASP A 138 12.92 -12.93 -9.13
CA ASP A 138 13.17 -13.50 -10.46
C ASP A 138 12.17 -14.60 -10.83
N GLY A 139 11.14 -14.79 -10.01
CA GLY A 139 10.14 -15.83 -10.09
C GLY A 139 10.72 -17.21 -9.77
N ARG A 140 11.89 -17.29 -9.14
CA ARG A 140 12.55 -18.57 -8.81
C ARG A 140 12.63 -18.79 -7.29
N GLY A 141 12.59 -20.06 -6.91
CA GLY A 141 12.73 -20.51 -5.52
C GLY A 141 11.42 -20.90 -4.84
N GLU A 142 11.50 -21.11 -3.54
CA GLU A 142 10.36 -21.49 -2.71
C GLU A 142 9.50 -20.29 -2.31
N PHE A 143 8.19 -20.49 -2.25
CA PHE A 143 7.20 -19.50 -1.85
C PHE A 143 6.48 -19.97 -0.58
N ASP A 144 6.75 -19.27 0.51
CA ASP A 144 6.11 -19.45 1.81
C ASP A 144 5.27 -18.22 2.18
N GLY A 145 4.54 -18.31 3.29
CA GLY A 145 3.68 -17.22 3.74
C GLY A 145 4.44 -15.90 3.99
N VAL A 146 5.66 -15.97 4.52
CA VAL A 146 6.50 -14.79 4.81
C VAL A 146 6.94 -14.09 3.53
N ARG A 147 7.37 -14.85 2.51
CA ARG A 147 7.74 -14.30 1.20
C ARG A 147 6.54 -13.67 0.52
N LEU A 148 5.37 -14.31 0.55
CA LEU A 148 4.13 -13.74 0.00
C LEU A 148 3.77 -12.41 0.68
N ARG A 149 3.85 -12.35 2.02
CA ARG A 149 3.63 -11.12 2.79
C ARG A 149 4.62 -10.03 2.42
N ARG A 150 5.92 -10.36 2.36
CA ARG A 150 6.97 -9.41 2.00
C ARG A 150 6.73 -8.83 0.61
N THR A 151 6.45 -9.68 -0.38
CA THR A 151 6.17 -9.23 -1.75
C THR A 151 4.90 -8.39 -1.82
N ARG A 152 3.84 -8.75 -1.07
CA ARG A 152 2.61 -7.96 -0.99
C ARG A 152 2.89 -6.54 -0.48
N LEU A 153 3.58 -6.44 0.65
CA LEU A 153 3.90 -5.16 1.28
C LEU A 153 4.82 -4.32 0.40
N PHE A 154 5.83 -4.95 -0.22
CA PHE A 154 6.71 -4.29 -1.18
C PHE A 154 5.94 -3.71 -2.38
N ARG A 155 4.88 -4.37 -2.82
CA ARG A 155 4.01 -3.89 -3.90
C ARG A 155 2.87 -2.97 -3.41
N GLY A 156 2.85 -2.60 -2.14
CA GLY A 156 1.92 -1.64 -1.54
C GLY A 156 0.47 -2.13 -1.47
N TYR A 157 0.24 -3.44 -1.38
CA TYR A 157 -1.10 -4.00 -1.21
C TYR A 157 -1.41 -4.27 0.26
N GLU A 158 -2.56 -3.83 0.74
CA GLU A 158 -3.13 -4.31 2.00
C GLU A 158 -3.91 -5.63 1.80
N LEU A 159 -4.19 -6.34 2.90
CA LEU A 159 -5.02 -7.55 2.83
C LEU A 159 -6.43 -7.25 2.31
N ASP A 160 -6.96 -6.09 2.67
CA ASP A 160 -8.28 -5.64 2.22
C ASP A 160 -8.30 -5.38 0.71
N ASP A 161 -7.21 -4.85 0.12
CA ASP A 161 -7.10 -4.67 -1.34
C ASP A 161 -7.19 -6.00 -2.08
N ILE A 162 -6.45 -7.00 -1.61
CA ILE A 162 -6.48 -8.33 -2.21
C ILE A 162 -7.86 -8.96 -2.02
N SER A 163 -8.46 -8.80 -0.84
CA SER A 163 -9.81 -9.29 -0.55
C SER A 163 -10.86 -8.68 -1.48
N ASP A 164 -10.79 -7.38 -1.73
CA ASP A 164 -11.74 -6.67 -2.59
C ASP A 164 -11.67 -7.13 -4.05
N VAL A 165 -10.47 -7.37 -4.57
CA VAL A 165 -10.25 -7.83 -5.94
C VAL A 165 -10.59 -9.32 -6.10
N THR A 166 -10.16 -10.16 -5.16
CA THR A 166 -10.22 -11.62 -5.31
C THR A 166 -11.46 -12.27 -4.72
N LYS A 167 -12.17 -11.54 -3.84
CA LYS A 167 -13.27 -12.04 -3.00
C LYS A 167 -12.86 -13.17 -2.05
N VAL A 168 -11.57 -13.32 -1.80
CA VAL A 168 -11.03 -14.17 -0.74
C VAL A 168 -11.03 -13.36 0.55
N SER A 169 -11.62 -13.87 1.63
CA SER A 169 -11.67 -13.13 2.89
C SER A 169 -10.28 -12.80 3.45
N GLY A 170 -10.14 -11.62 4.05
CA GLY A 170 -8.91 -11.20 4.75
C GLY A 170 -8.41 -12.23 5.76
N PHE A 171 -9.33 -12.92 6.46
CA PHE A 171 -8.99 -14.03 7.36
C PHE A 171 -8.20 -15.17 6.67
N HIS A 172 -8.62 -15.60 5.47
CA HIS A 172 -7.88 -16.65 4.75
C HIS A 172 -6.57 -16.13 4.16
N LEU A 173 -6.52 -14.87 3.72
CA LEU A 173 -5.29 -14.26 3.21
C LEU A 173 -4.24 -14.12 4.33
N GLN A 174 -4.67 -13.72 5.53
CA GLN A 174 -3.81 -13.69 6.71
C GLN A 174 -3.29 -15.09 7.06
N ASN A 175 -4.18 -16.10 7.10
CA ASN A 175 -3.75 -17.48 7.37
C ASN A 175 -2.80 -18.04 6.30
N ILE A 176 -2.87 -17.53 5.06
CA ILE A 176 -1.91 -17.88 4.02
C ILE A 176 -0.52 -17.32 4.36
N GLU A 177 -0.45 -16.04 4.75
CA GLU A 177 0.80 -15.35 5.12
C GLU A 177 1.43 -15.88 6.41
N GLU A 178 0.61 -16.25 7.38
CA GLU A 178 1.06 -16.80 8.67
C GLU A 178 1.28 -18.31 8.63
N GLU A 179 0.98 -18.97 7.50
CA GLU A 179 1.03 -20.43 7.34
C GLU A 179 0.20 -21.17 8.41
N ASN A 180 -0.91 -20.57 8.85
CA ASN A 180 -1.89 -21.16 9.75
C ASN A 180 -2.73 -22.23 9.01
N PHE A 181 -2.07 -23.31 8.57
CA PHE A 181 -2.65 -24.33 7.69
C PHE A 181 -3.88 -25.04 8.30
N GLY A 182 -4.00 -25.06 9.63
CA GLY A 182 -5.14 -25.64 10.34
C GLY A 182 -6.45 -24.89 10.11
N ASP A 183 -6.38 -23.57 9.94
CA ASP A 183 -7.54 -22.69 9.71
C ASP A 183 -7.80 -22.43 8.22
N LEU A 184 -7.01 -23.06 7.34
CA LEU A 184 -7.23 -23.01 5.90
C LEU A 184 -8.27 -24.05 5.44
N PRO A 185 -9.20 -23.67 4.54
CA PRO A 185 -10.16 -24.59 3.93
C PRO A 185 -9.51 -25.75 3.14
N ALA A 186 -10.33 -26.61 2.54
CA ALA A 186 -9.83 -27.73 1.74
C ALA A 186 -8.85 -27.27 0.63
N ASP A 187 -7.86 -28.12 0.31
CA ASP A 187 -6.72 -27.81 -0.59
C ASP A 187 -7.12 -27.22 -1.94
N VAL A 188 -8.29 -27.59 -2.47
CA VAL A 188 -8.81 -27.05 -3.73
C VAL A 188 -9.11 -25.54 -3.64
N TYR A 189 -9.61 -25.08 -2.50
CA TYR A 189 -9.87 -23.67 -2.23
C TYR A 189 -8.58 -22.92 -1.95
N VAL A 190 -7.69 -23.50 -1.13
CA VAL A 190 -6.37 -22.89 -0.84
C VAL A 190 -5.59 -22.65 -2.14
N ARG A 191 -5.57 -23.63 -3.05
CA ARG A 191 -4.97 -23.46 -4.37
C ARG A 191 -5.57 -22.27 -5.12
N GLY A 192 -6.90 -22.13 -5.11
CA GLY A 192 -7.59 -21.01 -5.72
C GLY A 192 -7.21 -19.68 -5.09
N PHE A 193 -7.13 -19.62 -3.76
CA PHE A 193 -6.76 -18.42 -3.00
C PHE A 193 -5.33 -17.99 -3.29
N VAL A 194 -4.37 -18.92 -3.23
CA VAL A 194 -2.96 -18.64 -3.52
C VAL A 194 -2.78 -18.23 -4.99
N THR A 195 -3.53 -18.84 -5.91
CA THR A 195 -3.52 -18.42 -7.33
C THR A 195 -4.00 -16.98 -7.48
N ALA A 196 -5.11 -16.62 -6.84
CA ALA A 196 -5.67 -15.27 -6.91
C ALA A 196 -4.74 -14.25 -6.25
N TYR A 197 -4.22 -14.56 -5.06
CA TYR A 197 -3.23 -13.76 -4.35
C TYR A 197 -2.02 -13.48 -5.24
N ALA A 198 -1.36 -14.53 -5.75
CA ALA A 198 -0.17 -14.42 -6.59
C ALA A 198 -0.41 -13.51 -7.81
N LYS A 199 -1.54 -13.69 -8.51
CA LYS A 199 -1.91 -12.84 -9.64
C LYS A 199 -2.09 -11.38 -9.24
N THR A 200 -2.80 -11.12 -8.14
CA THR A 200 -3.08 -9.76 -7.67
C THR A 200 -1.81 -9.01 -7.35
N ILE A 201 -0.87 -9.67 -6.68
CA ILE A 201 0.42 -9.04 -6.39
C ILE A 201 1.36 -9.11 -7.58
N GLY A 202 1.08 -9.75 -8.72
CA GLY A 202 1.99 -9.79 -9.88
C GLY A 202 3.10 -10.84 -9.80
N LEU A 203 2.88 -11.94 -9.08
CA LEU A 203 3.72 -13.15 -9.14
C LEU A 203 3.17 -14.17 -10.13
N ASP A 204 4.05 -15.01 -10.68
CA ASP A 204 3.65 -16.13 -11.54
C ASP A 204 3.02 -17.27 -10.73
N PRO A 205 1.72 -17.56 -10.90
CA PRO A 205 1.06 -18.64 -10.19
C PRO A 205 1.61 -20.03 -10.54
N VAL A 206 2.22 -20.19 -11.73
CA VAL A 206 2.81 -21.46 -12.16
C VAL A 206 3.96 -21.88 -11.24
N VAL A 207 4.66 -20.93 -10.64
CA VAL A 207 5.75 -21.19 -9.68
C VAL A 207 5.26 -21.14 -8.23
N VAL A 208 4.49 -20.11 -7.87
CA VAL A 208 4.06 -19.88 -6.48
C VAL A 208 3.18 -21.00 -5.97
N VAL A 209 2.19 -21.41 -6.76
CA VAL A 209 1.14 -22.33 -6.30
C VAL A 209 1.70 -23.72 -5.99
N PRO A 210 2.52 -24.36 -6.86
CA PRO A 210 3.12 -25.65 -6.53
C PRO A 210 3.98 -25.60 -5.28
N SER A 211 4.78 -24.54 -5.12
CA SER A 211 5.67 -24.37 -3.97
C SER A 211 4.89 -24.25 -2.67
N TYR A 212 3.93 -23.33 -2.60
CA TYR A 212 3.12 -23.14 -1.39
C TYR A 212 2.27 -24.38 -1.06
N MET A 213 1.66 -25.01 -2.08
CA MET A 213 0.83 -26.19 -1.86
C MET A 213 1.63 -27.43 -1.40
N ALA A 214 2.94 -27.49 -1.62
CA ALA A 214 3.79 -28.53 -1.04
C ALA A 214 3.80 -28.46 0.49
N ARG A 215 3.89 -27.24 1.05
CA ARG A 215 3.89 -26.96 2.49
C ARG A 215 2.55 -27.29 3.14
N VAL A 216 1.44 -26.92 2.49
CA VAL A 216 0.07 -27.29 2.93
C VAL A 216 -0.06 -28.81 3.06
N LYS A 217 0.43 -29.57 2.07
CA LYS A 217 0.35 -31.04 2.09
C LYS A 217 1.23 -31.66 3.18
N GLU A 218 2.41 -31.11 3.42
CA GLU A 218 3.31 -31.56 4.47
C GLU A 218 2.67 -31.40 5.85
N SER A 219 2.11 -30.21 6.13
CA SER A 219 1.38 -29.93 7.37
C SER A 219 0.22 -30.91 7.62
N ARG A 220 -0.65 -31.10 6.60
CA ARG A 220 -1.79 -32.04 6.71
C ARG A 220 -1.37 -33.50 6.84
N SER A 221 -0.20 -33.87 6.33
CA SER A 221 0.33 -35.24 6.44
C SER A 221 0.95 -35.48 7.82
N GLY A 222 1.54 -34.45 8.43
CA GLY A 222 2.04 -34.49 9.81
C GLY A 222 0.91 -34.66 10.82
N ASP A 223 -0.18 -33.91 10.65
CA ASP A 223 -1.33 -33.94 11.57
C ASP A 223 -2.04 -35.33 11.58
N ARG A 224 -2.22 -35.93 10.40
CA ARG A 224 -2.81 -37.28 10.27
C ARG A 224 -1.99 -38.38 10.96
N ARG A 225 -0.67 -38.23 11.05
CA ARG A 225 0.20 -39.19 11.75
C ARG A 225 0.14 -39.02 13.27
N SER A 226 -0.05 -37.80 13.76
CA SER A 226 -0.18 -37.50 15.19
C SER A 226 -1.50 -38.01 15.78
N GLY A 227 -2.61 -37.87 15.06
CA GLY A 227 -3.94 -38.31 15.52
C GLY A 227 -4.12 -39.83 15.71
N PHE A 228 -3.27 -40.66 15.11
CA PHE A 228 -3.40 -42.13 15.17
C PHE A 228 -2.78 -42.74 16.44
N LEU A 229 -1.90 -42.03 17.17
CA LEU A 229 -1.22 -42.52 18.37
C LEU A 229 -1.94 -42.17 19.69
N GLY A 230 -3.01 -41.38 19.66
CA GLY A 230 -3.67 -40.81 20.85
C GLY A 230 -4.93 -41.52 21.34
N ARG A 231 -5.30 -42.69 20.81
CA ARG A 231 -6.46 -43.47 21.26
C ARG A 231 -6.04 -44.89 21.63
N ALA A 232 -5.63 -45.10 22.88
CA ALA A 232 -5.49 -46.41 23.52
C ALA A 232 -6.06 -46.34 24.94
#